data_AF-A0A5J4ZVB2-F1
#
_entry.id   AF-A0A5J4ZVB2-F1
#
_cell.length_a   1.000
_cell.length_b   1.000
_cell.length_c   1.000
_cell.angle_alpha   90.00
_cell.angle_beta   90.00
_cell.angle_gamma   90.00
#
_symmetry.space_group_name_H-M   'P 1'
#
loop_
_entity.id
_entity.type
_entity.pdbx_description
1 polymer ?
#
loop_
_entity_poly.entity_id
_entity_poly.type
_entity_poly.pdbx_seq_one_letter_code
_entity_poly.pdbx_strand_id
1 'polypeptide(L)'
;MEIASQCPPGSRQLNLKKSFKLSIRSLLTRCSKEDFSKAFPRFTNVEQEGFHRLFIRVITSLHENIEDEFESSCAETQVGTILDTVEQYVEEQSLDPLFFDKSSYVGDVERNLSTAKNNEIKYLMGMLEKAEEQKRIISTRLEQLKKEMQDFSDAADAVEKLKTGMLNYGTCNIAGSMIHN
;
A
#
# COMPACT_ATOMS: atom_id res chain seq x y z
N MET A 1 -21.35 -13.71 10.91
CA MET A 1 -20.86 -14.69 9.94
C MET A 1 -21.94 -14.81 8.88
N GLU A 2 -21.89 -13.95 7.86
CA GLU A 2 -22.82 -14.03 6.73
C GLU A 2 -22.43 -15.25 5.92
N ILE A 3 -23.35 -16.20 5.80
CA ILE A 3 -23.22 -17.33 4.89
C ILE A 3 -23.34 -16.73 3.50
N ALA A 4 -22.23 -16.71 2.75
CA ALA A 4 -22.25 -16.37 1.34
C ALA A 4 -23.28 -17.29 0.66
N SER A 5 -24.40 -16.71 0.25
CA SER A 5 -25.42 -17.38 -0.54
C SER A 5 -24.77 -17.82 -1.85
N GLN A 6 -24.35 -19.09 -1.92
CA GLN A 6 -23.86 -19.69 -3.16
C GLN A 6 -24.95 -19.57 -4.22
N CYS A 7 -24.67 -18.80 -5.27
CA CYS A 7 -25.57 -18.67 -6.40
C CYS A 7 -25.46 -19.95 -7.24
N PRO A 8 -26.57 -20.60 -7.63
CA PRO A 8 -26.51 -21.80 -8.45
C PRO A 8 -25.78 -21.56 -9.78
N PRO A 9 -25.09 -22.55 -10.35
CA PRO A 9 -24.44 -22.43 -11.65
C PRO A 9 -25.43 -21.97 -12.74
N GLY A 10 -25.03 -20.98 -13.55
CA GLY A 10 -25.85 -20.39 -14.59
C GLY A 10 -26.84 -19.33 -14.08
N SER A 11 -26.78 -18.96 -12.79
CA SER A 11 -27.70 -17.98 -12.21
C SER A 11 -27.55 -16.60 -12.86
N ARG A 12 -26.32 -16.20 -13.18
CA ARG A 12 -26.02 -14.90 -13.79
C ARG A 12 -26.59 -14.80 -15.20
N GLN A 13 -26.39 -15.85 -16.01
CA GLN A 13 -26.97 -15.92 -17.36
C GLN A 13 -28.50 -15.94 -17.30
N LEU A 14 -29.08 -16.75 -16.41
CA LEU A 14 -30.54 -16.81 -16.21
C LEU A 14 -31.11 -15.44 -15.80
N ASN A 15 -30.43 -14.74 -14.88
CA ASN A 15 -30.82 -13.41 -14.43
C ASN A 15 -30.75 -12.37 -15.54
N LEU A 16 -29.73 -12.45 -16.41
CA LEU A 16 -29.64 -11.60 -17.60
C LEU A 16 -30.84 -11.81 -18.52
N LYS A 17 -31.13 -13.07 -18.90
CA LYS A 17 -32.27 -13.41 -19.77
C LYS A 17 -33.60 -12.98 -19.14
N LYS A 18 -33.78 -13.21 -17.84
CA LYS A 18 -34.99 -12.81 -17.12
C LYS A 18 -35.16 -11.30 -17.09
N SER A 19 -34.09 -10.56 -16.82
CA SER A 19 -34.10 -9.09 -16.78
C SER A 19 -34.44 -8.52 -18.15
N PHE A 20 -33.84 -9.05 -19.21
CA PHE A 20 -34.16 -8.66 -20.59
C PHE A 20 -35.64 -8.87 -20.91
N LYS A 21 -36.18 -10.08 -20.64
CA LYS A 21 -37.60 -10.39 -20.88
C LYS A 21 -38.56 -9.48 -20.12
N LEU A 22 -38.22 -9.12 -18.88
CA LEU A 22 -39.01 -8.17 -18.09
C LEU A 22 -38.98 -6.77 -18.72
N SER A 23 -37.81 -6.29 -19.14
CA SER A 23 -37.64 -4.98 -19.77
C SER A 23 -38.45 -4.86 -21.06
N ILE A 24 -38.33 -5.82 -21.99
CA ILE A 24 -39.05 -5.76 -23.27
C ILE A 24 -40.57 -5.86 -23.07
N ARG A 25 -41.02 -6.68 -22.11
CA ARG A 25 -42.46 -6.83 -21.82
C ARG A 25 -43.07 -5.52 -21.32
N SER A 26 -42.32 -4.74 -20.55
CA SER A 26 -42.77 -3.42 -20.09
C SER A 26 -42.86 -2.42 -21.25
N LEU A 27 -41.88 -2.47 -22.17
CA LEU A 27 -41.78 -1.54 -23.30
C LEU A 27 -42.85 -1.78 -24.36
N LEU A 28 -43.19 -3.05 -24.60
CA LEU A 28 -44.09 -3.48 -25.65
C LEU A 28 -45.46 -3.93 -25.09
N THR A 29 -45.94 -3.21 -24.08
CA THR A 29 -47.23 -3.49 -23.46
C THR A 29 -48.36 -3.38 -24.49
N ARG A 30 -49.20 -4.41 -24.60
CA ARG A 30 -50.33 -4.43 -25.54
C ARG A 30 -51.33 -3.31 -25.21
N CYS A 31 -51.61 -2.46 -26.19
CA CYS A 31 -52.67 -1.46 -26.13
C CYS A 31 -54.06 -2.11 -26.02
N SER A 32 -54.89 -1.65 -25.10
CA SER A 32 -56.27 -2.13 -24.97
C SER A 32 -57.09 -1.72 -26.18
N LYS A 33 -58.16 -2.47 -26.48
CA LYS A 33 -59.07 -2.11 -27.58
C LYS A 33 -59.72 -0.75 -27.36
N GLU A 34 -59.98 -0.39 -26.11
CA GLU A 34 -60.61 0.88 -25.76
C GLU A 34 -59.65 2.07 -25.98
N ASP A 35 -58.40 1.94 -25.55
CA ASP A 35 -57.37 2.96 -25.79
C ASP A 35 -57.10 3.11 -27.30
N PHE A 36 -57.12 2.00 -28.03
CA PHE A 36 -57.00 2.01 -29.48
C PHE A 36 -58.16 2.73 -30.16
N SER A 37 -59.40 2.48 -29.71
CA SER A 37 -60.59 3.13 -30.27
C SER A 37 -60.59 4.65 -29.98
N LYS A 38 -60.10 5.05 -28.79
CA LYS A 38 -59.90 6.47 -28.42
C LYS A 38 -58.85 7.16 -29.30
N ALA A 39 -57.80 6.44 -29.72
CA ALA A 39 -56.76 6.96 -30.60
C ALA A 39 -57.24 7.13 -32.07
N PHE A 40 -58.24 6.37 -32.50
CA PHE A 40 -58.75 6.36 -33.88
C PHE A 40 -60.25 6.68 -33.97
N PRO A 41 -60.74 7.81 -33.41
CA PRO A 41 -62.17 8.07 -33.24
C PRO A 41 -62.93 8.32 -34.55
N ARG A 42 -62.20 8.61 -35.64
CA ARG A 42 -62.78 8.90 -36.97
C ARG A 42 -63.13 7.64 -37.77
N PHE A 43 -62.63 6.49 -37.35
CA PHE A 43 -62.83 5.22 -38.05
C PHE A 43 -64.03 4.47 -37.48
N THR A 44 -64.65 3.64 -38.31
CA THR A 44 -65.74 2.75 -37.88
C THR A 44 -65.21 1.67 -36.94
N ASN A 45 -66.11 1.08 -36.13
CA ASN A 45 -65.76 -0.04 -35.25
C ASN A 45 -65.09 -1.22 -35.99
N VAL A 46 -65.48 -1.47 -37.24
CA VAL A 46 -64.91 -2.57 -38.06
C VAL A 46 -63.47 -2.26 -38.46
N GLU A 47 -63.19 -1.01 -38.86
CA GLU A 47 -61.84 -0.55 -39.21
C GLU A 47 -60.93 -0.52 -37.97
N GLN A 48 -61.43 0.03 -36.86
CA GLN A 48 -60.71 0.06 -35.58
C GLN A 48 -60.33 -1.35 -35.11
N GLU A 49 -61.24 -2.32 -35.24
CA GLU A 49 -60.98 -3.72 -34.92
C GLU A 49 -59.92 -4.34 -35.87
N GLY A 50 -59.98 -4.02 -37.16
CA GLY A 50 -58.96 -4.42 -38.14
C GLY A 50 -57.57 -3.88 -37.78
N PHE A 51 -57.49 -2.60 -37.45
CA PHE A 51 -56.24 -1.96 -37.03
C PHE A 51 -55.71 -2.49 -35.70
N HIS A 52 -56.58 -2.76 -34.72
CA HIS A 52 -56.17 -3.34 -33.44
C HIS A 52 -55.58 -4.73 -33.63
N ARG A 53 -56.18 -5.57 -34.48
CA ARG A 53 -55.62 -6.88 -34.85
C ARG A 53 -54.26 -6.76 -35.56
N LEU A 54 -54.12 -5.82 -36.49
CA LEU A 54 -52.84 -5.55 -37.15
C LEU A 54 -51.77 -5.09 -36.14
N PHE A 55 -52.13 -4.17 -35.25
CA PHE A 55 -51.24 -3.70 -34.18
C PHE A 55 -50.78 -4.84 -33.29
N ILE A 56 -51.69 -5.72 -32.84
CA ILE A 56 -51.32 -6.90 -32.05
C ILE A 56 -50.32 -7.77 -32.83
N ARG A 57 -50.56 -8.01 -34.12
CA ARG A 57 -49.66 -8.82 -34.95
C ARG A 57 -48.27 -8.19 -35.08
N VAL A 58 -48.21 -6.87 -35.28
CA VAL A 58 -46.94 -6.12 -35.36
C VAL A 58 -46.19 -6.20 -34.04
N ILE A 59 -46.86 -5.96 -32.91
CA ILE A 59 -46.23 -6.04 -31.59
C ILE A 59 -45.75 -7.46 -31.29
N THR A 60 -46.56 -8.50 -31.54
CA THR A 60 -46.12 -9.89 -31.35
C THR A 60 -44.89 -10.23 -32.19
N SER A 61 -44.90 -9.88 -33.49
CA SER A 61 -43.73 -10.13 -34.35
C SER A 61 -42.51 -9.33 -33.91
N LEU A 62 -42.68 -8.11 -33.42
CA LEU A 62 -41.59 -7.30 -32.90
C LEU A 62 -40.99 -7.90 -31.61
N HIS A 63 -41.82 -8.43 -30.70
CA HIS A 63 -41.35 -9.16 -29.52
C HIS A 63 -40.48 -10.36 -29.92
N GLU A 64 -40.98 -11.20 -30.82
CA GLU A 64 -40.28 -12.40 -31.28
C GLU A 64 -38.94 -12.04 -31.92
N ASN A 65 -38.92 -11.07 -32.84
CA ASN A 65 -37.70 -10.62 -33.49
C ASN A 65 -36.66 -10.06 -32.50
N ILE A 66 -37.09 -9.31 -31.50
CA ILE A 66 -36.19 -8.76 -30.47
C ILE A 66 -35.64 -9.87 -29.56
N GLU A 67 -36.45 -10.86 -29.19
CA GLU A 67 -35.99 -12.02 -28.41
C GLU A 67 -34.97 -12.86 -29.20
N ASP A 68 -35.23 -13.09 -30.48
CA ASP A 68 -34.35 -13.86 -31.37
C ASP A 68 -33.01 -13.14 -31.59
N GLU A 69 -33.03 -11.84 -31.88
CA GLU A 69 -31.82 -11.02 -32.06
C GLU A 69 -30.99 -10.97 -30.77
N PHE A 70 -31.65 -10.84 -29.61
CA PHE A 70 -30.97 -10.87 -28.32
C PHE A 70 -30.29 -12.22 -28.05
N GLU A 71 -30.98 -13.33 -28.30
CA GLU A 71 -30.39 -14.67 -28.12
C GLU A 71 -29.24 -14.90 -29.11
N SER A 72 -29.38 -14.45 -30.36
CA SER A 72 -28.31 -14.49 -31.37
C SER A 72 -27.08 -13.70 -30.92
N SER A 73 -27.27 -12.46 -30.46
CA SER A 73 -26.19 -11.63 -29.93
C SER A 73 -25.53 -12.23 -28.69
N CYS A 74 -26.31 -12.84 -27.79
CA CYS A 74 -25.77 -13.54 -26.62
C CYS A 74 -24.89 -14.74 -27.03
N ALA A 75 -25.30 -15.49 -28.06
CA ALA A 75 -24.53 -16.62 -28.58
C ALA A 75 -23.26 -16.16 -29.29
N GLU A 76 -23.36 -15.13 -30.15
CA GLU A 76 -22.23 -14.55 -30.89
C GLU A 76 -21.16 -14.00 -29.95
N THR A 77 -21.57 -13.23 -28.94
CA THR A 77 -20.67 -12.62 -27.95
C THR A 77 -20.18 -13.59 -26.88
N GLN A 78 -20.74 -14.81 -26.83
CA GLN A 78 -20.47 -15.81 -25.79
C GLN A 78 -20.72 -15.27 -24.37
N VAL A 79 -21.64 -14.31 -24.21
CA VAL A 79 -21.90 -13.66 -22.91
C VAL A 79 -22.29 -14.68 -21.84
N GLY A 80 -23.02 -15.73 -22.22
CA GLY A 80 -23.37 -16.83 -21.31
C GLY A 80 -22.14 -17.49 -20.72
N THR A 81 -21.22 -17.93 -21.58
CA THR A 81 -19.96 -18.58 -21.18
C THR A 81 -19.08 -17.66 -20.33
N ILE A 82 -19.01 -16.38 -20.67
CA ILE A 82 -18.27 -15.38 -19.88
C ILE A 82 -18.89 -15.24 -18.48
N LEU A 83 -20.21 -15.15 -18.39
CA LEU A 83 -20.92 -15.06 -17.11
C LEU A 83 -20.75 -16.32 -16.26
N ASP A 84 -20.75 -17.50 -16.87
CA ASP A 84 -20.49 -18.77 -16.19
C ASP A 84 -19.05 -18.84 -15.68
N THR A 85 -18.08 -18.36 -16.46
CA THR A 85 -16.67 -18.29 -16.06
C THR A 85 -16.47 -17.30 -14.89
N VAL A 86 -17.14 -16.14 -14.93
CA VAL A 86 -17.13 -15.18 -13.81
C VAL A 86 -17.78 -15.80 -12.57
N GLU A 87 -18.87 -16.54 -12.73
CA GLU A 87 -19.52 -17.24 -11.63
C GLU A 87 -18.58 -18.25 -10.98
N GLN A 88 -17.89 -19.06 -11.79
CA GLN A 88 -16.87 -19.99 -11.33
C GLN A 88 -15.73 -19.29 -10.59
N TYR A 89 -15.17 -18.21 -11.15
CA TYR A 89 -14.07 -17.49 -10.48
C TYR A 89 -14.49 -16.86 -9.14
N VAL A 90 -15.72 -16.37 -9.04
CA VAL A 90 -16.25 -15.83 -7.78
C VAL A 90 -16.43 -16.95 -6.76
N GLU A 91 -16.91 -18.12 -7.17
CA GLU A 91 -17.02 -19.29 -6.30
C GLU A 91 -15.62 -19.76 -5.84
N GLU A 92 -14.67 -19.93 -6.75
CA GLU A 92 -13.28 -20.30 -6.44
C GLU A 92 -12.63 -19.32 -5.45
N GLN A 93 -12.77 -18.00 -5.68
CA GLN A 93 -12.26 -16.98 -4.75
C GLN A 93 -12.92 -17.04 -3.38
N SER A 94 -14.21 -17.35 -3.31
CA SER A 94 -14.92 -17.48 -2.03
C SER A 94 -14.45 -18.69 -1.22
N LEU A 95 -13.90 -19.70 -1.90
CA LEU A 95 -13.39 -20.93 -1.29
C LEU A 95 -11.90 -20.86 -0.96
N ASP A 96 -11.13 -19.95 -1.56
CA ASP A 96 -9.70 -19.76 -1.27
C ASP A 96 -9.51 -18.92 0.00
N PRO A 97 -9.17 -19.55 1.15
CA PRO A 97 -8.97 -18.83 2.41
C PRO A 97 -7.74 -17.90 2.35
N LEU A 98 -6.79 -18.17 1.45
CA LEU A 98 -5.56 -17.39 1.29
C LEU A 98 -5.79 -16.10 0.49
N PHE A 99 -6.90 -15.98 -0.23
CA PHE A 99 -7.19 -14.81 -1.05
C PHE A 99 -7.50 -13.58 -0.19
N PHE A 100 -8.30 -13.75 0.86
CA PHE A 100 -8.57 -12.69 1.84
C PHE A 100 -7.37 -12.45 2.78
N ASP A 101 -6.69 -13.53 3.18
CA ASP A 101 -5.59 -13.46 4.15
C ASP A 101 -4.32 -12.80 3.59
N LYS A 102 -4.04 -12.93 2.29
CA LYS A 102 -2.86 -12.31 1.65
C LYS A 102 -2.81 -10.79 1.78
N SER A 103 -3.95 -10.10 1.78
CA SER A 103 -3.95 -8.63 1.88
C SER A 103 -3.69 -8.14 3.32
N SER A 104 -4.17 -8.88 4.32
CA SER A 104 -4.04 -8.52 5.74
C SER A 104 -2.70 -9.00 6.32
N TYR A 105 -2.33 -10.25 6.06
CA TYR A 105 -1.12 -10.87 6.60
C TYR A 105 0.16 -10.20 6.11
N VAL A 106 0.25 -9.90 4.80
CA VAL A 106 1.43 -9.25 4.22
C VAL A 106 1.62 -7.84 4.80
N GLY A 107 0.53 -7.08 4.96
CA GLY A 107 0.57 -5.74 5.54
C GLY A 107 0.99 -5.72 7.01
N ASP A 108 0.55 -6.70 7.80
CA ASP A 108 0.90 -6.80 9.22
C ASP A 108 2.35 -7.24 9.43
N VAL A 109 2.84 -8.19 8.64
CA VAL A 109 4.25 -8.62 8.67
C VAL A 109 5.18 -7.48 8.28
N GLU A 110 4.85 -6.72 7.23
CA GLU A 110 5.64 -5.56 6.80
C GLU A 110 5.68 -4.47 7.88
N ARG A 111 4.53 -4.16 8.50
CA ARG A 111 4.44 -3.17 9.57
C ARG A 111 5.26 -3.58 10.81
N ASN A 112 5.16 -4.84 11.21
CA ASN A 112 5.90 -5.37 12.35
C ASN A 112 7.42 -5.36 12.09
N LEU A 113 7.83 -5.78 10.90
CA LEU A 113 9.24 -5.77 10.50
C LEU A 113 9.81 -4.34 10.44
N SER A 114 9.06 -3.41 9.84
CA SER A 114 9.45 -2.00 9.77
C SER A 114 9.58 -1.36 11.17
N THR A 115 8.65 -1.69 12.08
CA THR A 115 8.69 -1.24 13.47
C THR A 115 9.91 -1.79 14.21
N ALA A 116 10.20 -3.09 14.07
CA ALA A 116 11.36 -3.73 14.67
C ALA A 116 12.68 -3.11 14.18
N LYS A 117 12.83 -2.94 12.86
CA LYS A 117 13.98 -2.29 12.23
C LYS A 117 14.20 -0.86 12.74
N ASN A 118 13.14 -0.06 12.83
CA ASN A 118 13.23 1.32 13.33
C ASN A 118 13.65 1.37 14.80
N ASN A 119 13.15 0.46 15.63
CA ASN A 119 13.54 0.37 17.04
C ASN A 119 15.01 -0.03 17.19
N GLU A 120 15.48 -0.96 16.36
CA GLU A 120 16.88 -1.38 16.35
C GLU A 120 17.81 -0.24 15.88
N ILE A 121 17.43 0.50 14.84
CA ILE A 121 18.17 1.69 14.39
C ILE A 121 18.27 2.72 15.51
N LYS A 122 17.17 3.03 16.21
CA LYS A 122 17.18 3.98 17.34
C LYS A 122 18.09 3.50 18.47
N TYR A 123 18.06 2.21 18.79
CA TYR A 123 18.91 1.62 19.82
C TYR A 123 20.40 1.72 19.45
N LEU A 124 20.77 1.34 18.23
CA LEU A 124 22.14 1.39 17.74
C LEU A 124 22.66 2.84 17.66
N MET A 125 21.81 3.78 17.25
CA MET A 125 22.13 5.20 17.23
C MET A 125 22.43 5.73 18.64
N GLY A 126 21.62 5.37 19.64
CA GLY A 126 21.87 5.74 21.03
C GLY A 126 23.11 5.08 21.63
N MET A 127 23.47 3.87 21.20
CA MET A 127 24.75 3.24 21.57
C MET A 127 25.93 3.97 20.95
N LEU A 128 25.83 4.37 19.68
CA LEU A 128 26.87 5.08 18.96
C LEU A 128 27.16 6.45 19.61
N GLU A 129 26.12 7.22 19.92
CA GLU A 129 26.25 8.51 20.61
C GLU A 129 27.01 8.38 21.95
N LYS A 130 26.68 7.34 22.75
CA LYS A 130 27.38 7.08 24.01
C LYS A 130 28.85 6.73 23.80
N ALA A 131 29.16 5.93 22.79
CA ALA A 131 30.54 5.55 22.47
C ALA A 131 31.35 6.77 21.98
N GLU A 132 30.74 7.63 21.17
CA GLU A 132 31.36 8.88 20.71
C GLU A 132 31.63 9.87 21.85
N GLU A 133 30.71 9.97 22.82
CA GLU A 133 30.90 10.80 24.00
C GLU A 133 32.04 10.28 24.88
N GLN A 134 32.08 8.97 25.12
CA GLN A 134 33.20 8.36 25.86
C GLN A 134 34.53 8.57 25.15
N LYS A 135 34.58 8.44 23.82
CA LYS A 135 35.78 8.74 23.03
C LYS A 135 36.22 10.19 23.21
N ARG A 136 35.28 11.15 23.18
CA ARG A 136 35.57 12.57 23.42
C ARG A 136 36.19 12.80 24.80
N ILE A 137 35.58 12.26 25.85
CA ILE A 137 36.09 12.38 27.23
C ILE A 137 37.51 11.83 27.36
N ILE A 138 37.77 10.64 26.79
CA ILE A 138 39.09 10.01 26.84
C ILE A 138 40.11 10.86 26.08
N SER A 139 39.78 11.34 24.88
CA SER A 139 40.67 12.23 24.10
C SER A 139 41.02 13.50 24.87
N THR A 140 40.05 14.15 25.50
CA THR A 140 40.30 15.37 26.30
C THR A 140 41.26 15.10 27.46
N ARG A 141 41.07 13.98 28.18
CA ARG A 141 41.97 13.58 29.27
C ARG A 141 43.39 13.30 28.78
N LEU A 142 43.51 12.66 27.62
CA LEU A 142 44.80 12.32 27.02
C LEU A 142 45.57 13.60 26.63
N GLU A 143 44.91 14.59 26.03
CA GLU A 143 45.52 15.88 25.72
C GLU A 143 45.93 16.67 26.97
N GLN A 144 45.13 16.63 28.04
CA GLN A 144 45.49 17.26 29.32
C GLN A 144 46.75 16.64 29.93
N LEU A 145 46.80 15.31 30.03
CA LEU A 145 47.97 14.59 30.56
C LEU A 145 49.24 14.86 29.74
N LYS A 146 49.08 14.94 28.41
CA LYS A 146 50.19 15.27 27.50
C LYS A 146 50.74 16.68 27.76
N LYS A 147 49.86 17.66 28.03
CA LYS A 147 50.27 19.02 28.37
C LYS A 147 50.98 19.09 29.72
N GLU A 148 50.43 18.46 30.76
CA GLU A 148 51.05 18.43 32.09
C GLU A 148 52.46 17.83 32.03
N MET A 149 52.64 16.74 31.28
CA MET A 149 53.96 16.10 31.10
C MET A 149 54.97 17.00 30.39
N GLN A 150 54.52 17.82 29.42
CA GLN A 150 55.37 18.82 28.78
C GLN A 150 55.78 19.93 29.77
N ASP A 151 54.82 20.43 30.56
CA ASP A 151 55.06 21.47 31.56
C ASP A 151 56.07 21.02 32.64
N PHE A 152 56.01 19.75 33.07
CA PHE A 152 57.01 19.17 34.00
C PHE A 152 58.40 19.00 33.38
N SER A 153 58.47 18.63 32.09
CA SER A 153 59.74 18.53 31.37
C SER A 153 60.42 19.90 31.26
N ASP A 154 59.65 20.94 30.96
CA ASP A 154 60.16 22.31 30.84
C ASP A 154 60.63 22.85 32.21
N ALA A 155 59.92 22.51 33.29
CA ALA A 155 60.34 22.84 34.65
C ALA A 155 61.61 22.11 35.09
N ALA A 156 61.78 20.84 34.70
CA ALA A 156 62.99 20.06 35.00
C ALA A 156 64.23 20.65 34.29
N ASP A 157 64.10 21.10 33.04
CA ASP A 157 65.17 21.80 32.31
C ASP A 157 65.57 23.12 32.99
N ALA A 158 64.60 23.88 33.50
CA ALA A 158 64.87 25.11 34.25
C ALA A 158 65.61 24.84 35.58
N VAL A 159 65.27 23.76 36.29
CA VAL A 159 65.94 23.36 37.54
C VAL A 159 67.39 22.92 37.28
N GLU A 160 67.65 22.15 36.24
CA GLU A 160 69.01 21.74 35.88
C GLU A 160 69.89 22.94 35.45
N LYS A 161 69.31 23.93 34.74
CA LYS A 161 69.99 25.21 34.46
C LYS A 161 70.34 25.98 35.73
N LEU A 162 69.41 26.06 36.70
CA LEU A 162 69.64 26.71 38.00
C LEU A 162 70.74 26.03 38.80
N LYS A 163 70.72 24.70 38.87
CA LYS A 163 71.72 23.87 39.55
C LYS A 163 73.11 24.05 38.95
N THR A 164 73.22 24.09 37.63
CA THR A 164 74.47 24.38 36.92
C THR A 164 74.96 25.80 37.21
N GLY A 165 74.04 26.78 37.27
CA GLY A 165 74.34 28.15 37.68
C GLY A 165 74.89 28.26 39.11
N MET A 166 74.31 27.53 40.08
CA MET A 166 74.76 27.54 41.48
C MET A 166 76.13 26.87 41.66
N LEU A 167 76.41 25.78 40.92
CA LEU A 167 77.71 25.11 40.93
C LEU A 167 78.84 26.02 40.44
N ASN A 168 78.56 26.93 39.50
CA ASN A 168 79.56 27.88 39.00
C ASN A 168 79.95 28.97 40.02
N TYR A 169 79.12 29.24 41.04
CA TYR A 169 79.46 30.19 42.12
C TYR A 169 80.18 29.53 43.32
N GLY A 170 80.03 28.21 43.51
CA GLY A 170 80.64 27.47 44.64
C GLY A 170 82.14 27.21 44.50
N THR A 171 82.71 27.31 43.30
CA THR A 171 84.10 26.90 43.01
C THR A 171 85.14 28.02 43.11
N CYS A 172 84.75 29.26 43.45
CA CYS A 172 85.68 30.39 43.51
C CYS A 172 86.44 30.58 44.84
N ASN A 173 86.29 29.71 45.85
CA ASN A 173 86.84 29.99 47.20
C ASN A 173 87.68 28.90 47.88
N ILE A 174 88.29 27.95 47.15
CA ILE A 174 89.29 27.06 47.76
C ILE A 174 90.56 26.97 46.90
N ALA A 175 91.62 27.55 47.46
CA ALA A 175 93.03 27.27 47.26
C ALA A 175 93.74 27.83 46.01
N GLY A 176 93.76 29.17 45.91
CA GLY A 176 95.02 29.87 45.64
C GLY A 176 95.87 29.90 46.93
N SER A 177 96.88 29.03 47.04
CA SER A 177 97.87 29.07 48.11
C SER A 177 99.14 28.26 47.74
N MET A 178 100.22 29.02 47.53
CA MET A 178 101.65 28.65 47.61
C MET A 178 102.35 27.98 46.41
N ILE A 179 102.93 28.87 45.59
CA ILE A 179 104.28 28.76 45.00
C ILE A 179 105.29 29.15 46.11
N HIS A 180 106.36 28.37 46.34
CA HIS A 180 107.79 28.72 46.15
C HIS A 180 108.76 27.93 47.06
N ASN A 181 109.78 27.35 46.41
CA ASN A 181 111.09 26.83 46.86
C ASN A 181 111.14 25.66 47.85
#